data_AF-V9ID21-F1
#
_entry.id   AF-V9ID21-F1
#
_cell.length_a   1.000
_cell.length_b   1.000
_cell.length_c   1.000
_cell.angle_alpha   90.00
_cell.angle_beta   90.00
_cell.angle_gamma   90.00
#
_symmetry.space_group_name_H-M   'P 1'
#
loop_
_entity.id
_entity.type
_entity.pdbx_description
1 polymer ?
#
loop_
_entity_poly.entity_id
_entity_poly.type
_entity_poly.pdbx_seq_one_letter_code
_entity_poly.pdbx_strand_id
1 'polypeptide(L)'
;MGFYIHICPKMRYKARMKPSKLLCPETYMWFDIEPCLLKLDKQKYSRLNDDVNAIDEDGIVDIHKILVLYQQTAMPYEIYTKQVHQPVTQEEENEIKEYANLVGMKCAQRLLLYRY
;
A
#
# COMPACT_ATOMS: atom_id res chain seq x y z
N MET A 1 -16.19 6.40 0.55
CA MET A 1 -15.53 7.65 0.11
C MET A 1 -14.04 7.51 0.37
N GLY A 2 -13.18 7.58 -0.66
CA GLY A 2 -11.73 7.47 -0.49
C GLY A 2 -11.13 8.60 0.34
N PHE A 3 -10.26 9.42 -0.27
CA PHE A 3 -9.69 10.57 0.42
C PHE A 3 -10.77 11.57 0.88
N TYR A 4 -10.69 12.01 2.13
CA TYR A 4 -11.63 12.96 2.73
C TYR A 4 -10.92 14.24 3.16
N ILE A 5 -11.29 15.37 2.55
CA ILE A 5 -10.78 16.69 2.89
C ILE A 5 -11.81 17.39 3.76
N HIS A 6 -11.57 17.40 5.08
CA HIS A 6 -12.55 17.88 6.07
C HIS A 6 -12.95 19.36 5.87
N ILE A 7 -12.02 20.20 5.42
CA ILE A 7 -12.27 21.63 5.17
C ILE A 7 -13.14 21.88 3.92
N CYS A 8 -13.32 20.90 3.03
CA CYS A 8 -14.00 21.11 1.75
C CYS A 8 -15.53 20.96 1.91
N PRO A 9 -16.35 22.00 1.61
CA PRO A 9 -17.81 21.91 1.71
C PRO A 9 -18.41 20.79 0.86
N LYS A 10 -17.78 20.47 -0.28
CA LYS A 10 -18.22 19.38 -1.15
C LYS A 10 -18.12 18.02 -0.47
N MET A 11 -17.12 17.81 0.37
CA MET A 11 -16.94 16.55 1.08
C MET A 11 -17.96 16.44 2.23
N ARG A 12 -18.30 17.55 2.87
CA ARG A 12 -19.29 17.60 3.95
C ARG A 12 -20.70 17.23 3.49
N TYR A 13 -21.15 17.67 2.31
CA TYR A 13 -22.46 17.22 1.82
C TYR A 13 -22.44 15.73 1.42
N LYS A 14 -21.35 15.25 0.80
CA LYS A 14 -21.19 13.83 0.44
C LYS A 14 -21.21 12.94 1.69
N ALA A 15 -20.63 13.41 2.78
CA ALA A 15 -20.63 12.72 4.06
C ALA A 15 -22.04 12.47 4.64
N ARG A 16 -23.00 13.36 4.35
CA ARG A 16 -24.39 13.22 4.81
C ARG A 16 -25.19 12.21 3.98
N MET A 17 -24.69 11.79 2.81
CA MET A 17 -25.35 10.78 1.98
C MET A 17 -25.06 9.38 2.55
N LYS A 18 -26.04 8.79 3.23
CA LYS A 18 -25.89 7.48 3.87
C LYS A 18 -26.13 6.32 2.87
N PRO A 19 -25.41 5.19 3.02
CA PRO A 19 -24.30 4.95 3.94
C PRO A 19 -22.98 5.55 3.41
N SER A 20 -22.24 6.23 4.29
CA SER A 20 -20.94 6.83 3.96
C SER A 20 -19.85 6.26 4.85
N LYS A 21 -18.76 5.80 4.22
CA LYS A 21 -17.56 5.29 4.89
C LYS A 21 -16.32 6.07 4.45
N LEU A 22 -15.35 6.21 5.33
CA LEU A 22 -14.04 6.82 5.07
C LEU A 22 -12.93 5.77 5.12
N LEU A 23 -11.92 5.96 4.28
CA LEU A 23 -10.70 5.16 4.30
C LEU A 23 -9.72 5.73 5.35
N CYS A 24 -9.21 4.89 6.23
CA CYS A 24 -8.17 5.29 7.18
C CYS A 24 -6.85 5.57 6.43
N PRO A 25 -6.16 6.68 6.73
CA PRO A 25 -4.91 7.04 6.04
C PRO A 25 -3.71 6.15 6.40
N GLU A 26 -3.78 5.41 7.50
CA GLU A 26 -2.66 4.58 7.98
C GLU A 26 -2.89 3.08 7.72
N THR A 27 -4.12 2.60 7.90
CA THR A 27 -4.43 1.16 7.82
C THR A 27 -5.19 0.77 6.55
N TYR A 28 -5.58 1.75 5.73
CA TYR A 28 -6.40 1.56 4.53
C TYR A 28 -7.67 0.71 4.73
N MET A 29 -8.18 0.68 5.95
CA MET A 29 -9.46 0.05 6.30
C MET A 29 -10.61 1.06 6.21
N TRP A 30 -11.81 0.54 5.92
CA TRP A 30 -13.03 1.32 5.76
C TRP A 30 -13.79 1.46 7.09
N PHE A 31 -14.03 2.70 7.53
CA PHE A 31 -14.76 3.02 8.76
C PHE A 31 -16.00 3.86 8.48
N ASP A 32 -17.00 3.76 9.35
CA ASP A 32 -18.20 4.60 9.26
C ASP A 32 -17.88 6.08 9.50
N ILE A 33 -18.56 6.96 8.77
CA ILE A 33 -18.18 8.37 8.74
C ILE A 33 -18.43 9.12 10.05
N GLU A 34 -19.46 8.74 10.80
CA GLU A 34 -19.89 9.42 12.03
C GLU A 34 -18.77 9.50 13.09
N PRO A 35 -18.12 8.40 13.50
CA PRO A 35 -16.98 8.47 14.41
C PRO A 35 -15.76 9.16 13.80
N CYS A 36 -15.54 9.02 12.50
CA CYS A 36 -14.40 9.66 11.83
C CYS A 36 -14.51 11.19 11.82
N LEU A 37 -15.71 11.75 11.66
CA LEU A 37 -15.92 13.20 11.67
C LEU A 37 -15.55 13.80 13.03
N LEU A 38 -15.91 13.15 14.14
CA LEU A 38 -15.55 13.60 15.49
C LEU A 38 -14.04 13.68 15.72
N LYS A 39 -13.27 12.78 15.09
CA LYS A 39 -11.80 12.81 15.13
C LYS A 39 -11.26 13.96 14.27
N LEU A 40 -11.79 14.11 13.07
CA LEU A 40 -11.36 15.14 12.10
C LEU A 40 -11.75 16.57 12.49
N ASP A 41 -12.80 16.76 13.28
CA ASP A 41 -13.17 18.06 13.86
C ASP A 41 -12.12 18.52 14.90
N LYS A 42 -11.44 17.59 15.58
CA LYS A 42 -10.40 17.88 16.59
C LYS A 42 -9.03 18.14 15.95
N GLN A 43 -8.66 17.35 14.94
CA GLN A 43 -7.37 17.45 14.26
C GLN A 43 -7.50 17.24 12.75
N LYS A 44 -6.74 18.02 11.97
CA LYS A 44 -6.73 17.93 10.49
C LYS A 44 -6.35 16.53 9.99
N TYR A 45 -5.44 15.87 10.70
CA TYR A 45 -5.02 14.50 10.44
C TYR A 45 -5.35 13.67 11.68
N SER A 46 -5.96 12.51 11.49
CA SER A 46 -6.28 11.59 12.57
C SER A 46 -6.34 10.16 12.04
N ARG A 47 -5.75 9.23 12.80
CA ARG A 47 -5.95 7.80 12.59
C ARG A 47 -7.42 7.45 12.85
N LEU A 48 -8.08 6.86 11.84
CA LEU A 48 -9.50 6.53 11.94
C LEU A 48 -9.73 5.20 12.66
N ASN A 49 -8.78 4.27 12.56
CA ASN A 49 -8.79 3.02 13.33
C ASN A 49 -8.55 3.28 14.82
N ASP A 50 -9.35 2.67 15.69
CA ASP A 50 -9.18 2.75 17.15
C ASP A 50 -8.08 1.80 17.65
N ASP A 51 -7.80 0.73 16.91
CA ASP A 51 -6.66 -0.14 17.21
C ASP A 51 -5.35 0.56 16.79
N VAL A 52 -4.45 0.74 17.76
CA VAL A 52 -3.14 1.37 17.59
C VAL A 52 -2.12 0.43 16.93
N ASN A 53 -2.30 -0.88 17.11
CA ASN A 53 -1.39 -1.90 16.57
C ASN A 53 -1.75 -2.32 15.15
N ALA A 54 -2.92 -1.93 14.65
CA ALA A 54 -3.31 -2.22 13.29
C ALA A 54 -2.30 -1.61 12.30
N ILE A 55 -1.82 -2.44 11.39
CA ILE A 55 -0.91 -2.04 10.32
C ILE A 55 -1.60 -2.28 8.99
N ASP A 56 -1.11 -1.61 7.94
CA ASP A 56 -1.50 -1.95 6.58
C ASP A 56 -1.01 -3.36 6.24
N GLU A 57 -1.94 -4.29 6.09
CA GLU A 57 -1.64 -5.67 5.70
C GLU A 57 -0.97 -5.72 4.32
N ASP A 58 -1.31 -4.80 3.41
CA ASP A 58 -0.75 -4.73 2.06
C ASP A 58 0.66 -4.12 2.02
N GLY A 59 1.05 -3.42 3.09
CA GLY A 59 2.36 -2.80 3.26
C GLY A 59 3.45 -3.76 3.76
N ILE A 60 3.09 -4.97 4.18
CA ILE A 60 4.07 -6.01 4.55
C ILE A 60 4.56 -6.67 3.26
N VAL A 61 5.81 -6.40 2.88
CA VAL A 61 6.33 -6.88 1.60
C VAL A 61 7.41 -7.94 1.77
N ASP A 62 7.12 -9.13 1.25
CA ASP A 62 8.08 -10.22 1.11
C ASP A 62 8.87 -10.06 -0.19
N ILE A 63 10.14 -9.69 -0.09
CA ILE A 63 11.04 -9.49 -1.25
C ILE A 63 11.09 -10.75 -2.14
N HIS A 64 11.06 -11.90 -1.49
CA HIS A 64 11.12 -13.21 -2.11
C HIS A 64 9.99 -13.53 -3.09
N LYS A 65 8.80 -12.98 -2.86
CA LYS A 65 7.59 -13.27 -3.66
C LYS A 65 7.39 -12.32 -4.83
N ILE A 66 8.30 -11.35 -5.02
CA ILE A 66 8.23 -10.38 -6.11
C ILE A 66 8.47 -11.09 -7.43
N LEU A 67 7.64 -10.83 -8.44
CA LEU A 67 7.84 -11.37 -9.77
C LEU A 67 8.79 -10.50 -10.60
N VAL A 68 9.80 -11.15 -11.18
CA VAL A 68 10.79 -10.55 -12.04
C VAL A 68 10.70 -11.21 -13.41
N LEU A 69 10.87 -10.40 -14.46
CA LEU A 69 10.98 -10.86 -15.84
C LEU A 69 12.46 -10.76 -16.24
N TYR A 70 13.09 -11.91 -16.44
CA TYR A 70 14.48 -12.02 -16.87
C TYR A 70 14.57 -12.97 -18.06
N GLN A 71 15.28 -12.59 -19.12
CA GLN A 71 15.43 -13.40 -20.34
C GLN A 71 14.10 -13.98 -20.87
N GLN A 72 13.06 -13.14 -20.98
CA GLN A 72 11.71 -13.52 -21.42
C GLN A 72 10.99 -14.55 -20.52
N THR A 73 11.53 -14.85 -19.34
CA THR A 73 10.95 -15.79 -18.38
C THR A 73 10.52 -15.05 -17.12
N ALA A 74 9.23 -15.20 -16.75
CA ALA A 74 8.70 -14.66 -15.50
C ALA A 74 8.99 -15.64 -14.35
N MET A 75 9.63 -15.15 -13.28
CA MET A 75 9.97 -15.96 -12.13
C MET A 75 9.96 -15.14 -10.83
N PRO A 76 9.73 -15.76 -9.66
CA PRO A 76 9.93 -15.12 -8.37
C PRO A 76 11.39 -14.72 -8.16
N TYR A 77 11.62 -13.64 -7.40
CA TYR A 77 12.94 -13.13 -7.11
C TYR A 77 13.86 -14.18 -6.45
N GLU A 78 13.33 -15.05 -5.59
CA GLU A 78 14.09 -16.18 -5.02
C GLU A 78 14.75 -17.10 -6.06
N ILE A 79 14.12 -17.27 -7.22
CA ILE A 79 14.62 -18.11 -8.30
C ILE A 79 15.63 -17.32 -9.12
N TYR A 80 15.36 -16.04 -9.36
CA TYR A 80 16.28 -15.12 -10.04
C TYR A 80 17.64 -15.08 -9.36
N THR A 81 17.70 -14.86 -8.03
CA THR A 81 18.97 -14.79 -7.29
C THR A 81 19.79 -16.09 -7.35
N LYS A 82 19.14 -17.23 -7.60
CA LYS A 82 19.79 -18.55 -7.73
C LYS A 82 20.25 -18.85 -9.16
N GLN A 83 19.59 -18.29 -10.16
CA GLN A 83 19.90 -18.52 -11.58
C GLN A 83 20.98 -17.59 -12.12
N VAL A 84 21.09 -16.37 -11.59
CA VAL A 84 22.11 -15.42 -12.07
C VAL A 84 23.48 -15.87 -11.55
N HIS A 85 24.39 -16.19 -12.48
CA HIS A 85 25.78 -16.55 -12.18
C HIS A 85 26.63 -15.36 -11.66
N GLN A 86 26.14 -14.14 -11.85
CA GLN A 86 26.75 -12.89 -11.40
C GLN A 86 26.22 -12.53 -10.00
N PRO A 87 27.07 -12.02 -9.09
CA PRO A 87 26.58 -11.60 -7.78
C PRO A 87 25.58 -10.46 -7.96
N VAL A 88 24.37 -10.65 -7.43
CA VAL A 88 23.36 -9.59 -7.33
C VAL A 88 24.00 -8.43 -6.58
N THR A 89 23.98 -7.25 -7.18
CA THR A 89 24.60 -6.07 -6.56
C THR A 89 23.70 -5.59 -5.44
N GLN A 90 24.27 -5.09 -4.33
CA GLN A 90 23.50 -4.50 -3.22
C GLN A 90 22.56 -3.39 -3.69
N GLU A 91 22.91 -2.72 -4.79
CA GLU A 91 22.08 -1.71 -5.46
C GLU A 91 20.78 -2.32 -6.01
N GLU A 92 20.83 -3.49 -6.65
CA GLU A 92 19.64 -4.15 -7.19
C GLU A 92 18.71 -4.64 -6.09
N GLU A 93 19.26 -5.18 -4.99
CA GLU A 93 18.47 -5.56 -3.82
C GLU A 93 17.74 -4.36 -3.22
N ASN A 94 18.43 -3.22 -3.13
CA ASN A 94 17.84 -1.98 -2.63
C ASN A 94 16.73 -1.45 -3.56
N GLU A 95 16.95 -1.46 -4.88
CA GLU A 95 15.93 -1.08 -5.86
C GLU A 95 14.69 -1.97 -5.78
N ILE A 96 14.89 -3.28 -5.66
CA ILE A 96 13.79 -4.24 -5.58
C ILE A 96 13.03 -4.04 -4.28
N LYS A 97 13.73 -3.78 -3.17
CA LYS A 97 13.10 -3.47 -1.88
C LYS A 97 12.34 -2.14 -1.91
N GLU A 98 12.87 -1.12 -2.57
CA GLU A 98 12.18 0.16 -2.75
C GLU A 98 10.92 -0.02 -3.60
N TYR A 99 11.04 -0.71 -4.73
CA TYR A 99 9.92 -1.09 -5.59
C TYR A 99 8.83 -1.84 -4.80
N ALA A 100 9.24 -2.83 -4.01
CA ALA A 100 8.37 -3.64 -3.17
C ALA A 100 7.54 -2.75 -2.22
N ASN A 101 8.21 -1.85 -1.51
CA ASN A 101 7.59 -0.93 -0.55
C ASN A 101 6.62 0.06 -1.20
N LEU A 102 6.89 0.51 -2.43
CA LEU A 102 6.03 1.47 -3.13
C LEU A 102 4.75 0.83 -3.69
N VAL A 103 4.87 -0.40 -4.18
CA VAL A 103 3.81 -1.09 -4.91
C VAL A 103 2.89 -1.90 -3.98
N GLY A 104 3.43 -2.40 -2.87
CA GLY A 104 2.73 -3.28 -1.95
C GLY A 104 2.63 -4.72 -2.45
N MET A 105 2.31 -5.65 -1.55
CA MET A 105 2.43 -7.09 -1.81
C MET A 105 1.51 -7.57 -2.95
N LYS A 106 0.24 -7.15 -2.96
CA LYS A 106 -0.76 -7.58 -3.95
C LYS A 106 -0.37 -7.21 -5.38
N CYS A 107 0.21 -6.04 -5.56
CA CYS A 107 0.61 -5.55 -6.87
C CYS A 107 1.97 -6.13 -7.29
N ALA A 108 2.91 -6.32 -6.35
CA ALA A 108 4.21 -6.93 -6.61
C ALA A 108 4.14 -8.39 -7.08
N GLN A 109 3.06 -9.11 -6.74
CA GLN A 109 2.78 -10.47 -7.24
C GLN A 109 2.10 -10.50 -8.62
N ARG A 110 1.65 -9.36 -9.15
CA ARG A 110 0.93 -9.27 -10.42
C ARG A 110 1.68 -8.49 -11.49
N LEU A 111 2.57 -7.61 -11.06
CA LEU A 111 3.46 -6.86 -11.92
C LEU A 111 4.77 -7.62 -12.11
N LEU A 112 5.32 -7.51 -13.31
CA LEU A 112 6.62 -8.07 -13.65
C LEU A 112 7.65 -6.95 -13.63
N LEU A 113 8.62 -7.03 -12.73
CA LEU A 113 9.78 -6.14 -12.75
C LEU A 113 10.73 -6.60 -13.86
N TYR A 114 10.88 -5.80 -14.91
CA TYR A 114 11.78 -6.13 -16.02
C TYR A 114 13.25 -5.96 -15.62
N ARG A 115 14.06 -7.00 -15.86
CA ARG A 115 15.52 -7.00 -15.69
C ARG A 115 16.18 -7.49 -16.98
N TYR A 116 17.20 -6.73 -17.41
CA TYR A 116 17.94 -6.95 -18.64
C TYR A 116 19.08 -7.95 -18.46
#